data_AF-A0A9N9WIZ6-F1
#
_entry.id   AF-A0A9N9WIZ6-F1
#
_cell.length_a   1.000
_cell.length_b   1.000
_cell.length_c   1.000
_cell.angle_alpha   90.00
_cell.angle_beta   90.00
_cell.angle_gamma   90.00
#
_symmetry.space_group_name_H-M   'P 1'
#
loop_
_entity.id
_entity.type
_entity.pdbx_description
1 polymer ?
#
loop_
_entity_poly.entity_id
_entity_poly.type
_entity_poly.pdbx_seq_one_letter_code
_entity_poly.pdbx_strand_id
1 'polypeptide(L)'
;MEIANLVLTLTCVISFTCTHAKIGYFWHITDFHYDPLYTSQGDTRRHCRRADERGSSGHHRALGRYGDYSCDSSLELIESAARYMRTRHSENVEFVLWTGDITAAHFSGSKDENYQAIRNMTELLSRTFSSHFVFPVLGHLDPAPSASLTNLWMHWLPLEALQTFQNGGYYTIEQSHSKLRIVALNTNLFSARESNSAQATHQWEWLDSVLDKATDNKEMVYIVGHAAPGSDSRHSYDVSSDANARYLRTVRRYARIIAGQFFGHLHADTFRVIYDNDRPVSWALLAPSVSPHRDPVGSSNPGLRLYKFDTNTGKVLDYTQYYLDLATANRNAGGAEWTAEYNLTQYYGLHEISASSLHNLADKLRIGTPQETTVFYKYLRAYSVRHDSSENCDGACAHQHFCAITCLEHLAYRQCVEAAASALAAAGDTAPLVTSSFFKLTVLVTFVLLLI
;
A
#
# COMPACT_ATOMS: atom_id res chain seq x y z
N MET A 1 -45.59 18.74 65.77
CA MET A 1 -45.56 18.79 64.29
C MET A 1 -44.14 18.44 63.87
N GLU A 2 -43.87 17.15 63.65
CA GLU A 2 -42.60 16.70 63.08
C GLU A 2 -42.79 16.43 61.59
N ILE A 3 -41.95 17.06 60.78
CA ILE A 3 -41.92 16.90 59.33
C ILE A 3 -40.89 15.82 59.03
N ALA A 4 -41.36 14.65 58.59
CA ALA A 4 -40.51 13.57 58.11
C ALA A 4 -40.01 13.89 56.70
N ASN A 5 -38.70 14.12 56.55
CA ASN A 5 -38.04 14.25 55.25
C ASN A 5 -37.78 12.86 54.67
N LEU A 6 -38.49 12.52 53.60
CA LEU A 6 -38.25 11.32 52.80
C LEU A 6 -37.21 11.66 51.71
N VAL A 7 -35.99 11.14 51.87
CA VAL A 7 -34.93 11.27 50.86
C VAL A 7 -35.04 10.08 49.89
N LEU A 8 -35.41 10.37 48.65
CA LEU A 8 -35.46 9.39 47.56
C LEU A 8 -34.11 9.39 46.83
N THR A 9 -33.25 8.41 47.11
CA THR A 9 -32.00 8.20 46.36
C THR A 9 -32.28 7.45 45.06
N LEU A 10 -32.14 8.14 43.93
CA LEU A 10 -32.22 7.57 42.59
C LEU A 10 -30.85 6.96 42.22
N THR A 11 -30.67 5.66 42.42
CA THR A 11 -29.50 4.93 41.94
C THR A 11 -29.62 4.72 40.43
N CYS A 12 -28.84 5.48 39.65
CA CYS A 12 -28.65 5.28 38.22
C CYS A 12 -27.74 4.07 37.98
N VAL A 13 -28.32 2.93 37.59
CA VAL A 13 -27.55 1.77 37.16
C VAL A 13 -27.10 2.01 35.72
N ILE A 14 -25.87 2.50 35.56
CA ILE A 14 -25.23 2.60 34.24
C ILE A 14 -24.77 1.19 33.86
N SER A 15 -25.58 0.47 33.08
CA SER A 15 -25.16 -0.78 32.48
C SER A 15 -24.18 -0.49 31.34
N PHE A 16 -22.88 -0.67 31.56
CA PHE A 16 -21.91 -0.73 30.47
C PHE A 16 -22.11 -2.04 29.72
N THR A 17 -22.83 -2.01 28.59
CA THR A 17 -22.79 -3.11 27.64
C THR A 17 -21.42 -3.09 26.97
N CYS A 18 -20.48 -3.88 27.49
CA CYS A 18 -19.24 -4.22 26.77
C CYS A 18 -19.61 -5.06 25.55
N THR A 19 -19.93 -4.40 24.44
CA THR A 19 -20.01 -5.05 23.13
C THR A 19 -18.62 -5.57 22.81
N HIS A 20 -18.44 -6.89 22.85
CA HIS A 20 -17.18 -7.50 22.44
C HIS A 20 -16.94 -7.16 20.97
N ALA A 21 -15.71 -6.77 20.62
CA ALA A 21 -15.33 -6.50 19.23
C ALA A 21 -15.60 -7.76 18.40
N LYS A 22 -16.42 -7.62 17.35
CA LYS A 22 -16.68 -8.72 16.42
C LYS A 22 -15.58 -8.67 15.37
N ILE A 23 -14.82 -9.75 15.25
CA ILE A 23 -13.66 -9.80 14.36
C ILE A 23 -14.12 -10.26 12.97
N GLY A 24 -13.72 -9.49 11.96
CA GLY A 24 -13.87 -9.84 10.56
C GLY A 24 -12.54 -9.66 9.82
N TYR A 25 -12.51 -10.18 8.60
CA TYR A 25 -11.34 -10.09 7.75
C TYR A 25 -11.72 -9.59 6.35
N PHE A 26 -10.79 -8.96 5.65
CA PHE A 26 -10.97 -8.63 4.24
C PHE A 26 -9.65 -8.76 3.49
N TRP A 27 -9.71 -9.27 2.26
CA TRP A 27 -8.56 -9.31 1.38
C TRP A 27 -8.33 -7.95 0.74
N HIS A 28 -7.07 -7.59 0.53
CA HIS A 28 -6.65 -6.53 -0.37
C HIS A 28 -5.69 -7.12 -1.39
N ILE A 29 -6.12 -7.08 -2.64
CA ILE A 29 -5.40 -7.57 -3.82
C ILE A 29 -5.26 -6.42 -4.81
N THR A 30 -4.13 -6.36 -5.49
CA THR A 30 -3.82 -5.25 -6.39
C THR A 30 -2.82 -5.69 -7.44
N ASP A 31 -2.80 -4.98 -8.58
CA ASP A 31 -1.71 -5.05 -9.55
C ASP A 31 -1.46 -6.50 -9.98
N PHE A 32 -2.50 -7.12 -10.54
CA PHE A 32 -2.36 -8.45 -11.13
C PHE A 32 -1.46 -8.39 -12.35
N HIS A 33 -1.60 -7.34 -13.18
CA HIS A 33 -0.92 -7.22 -14.47
C HIS A 33 -0.96 -8.55 -15.23
N TYR A 34 -2.15 -9.05 -15.50
CA TYR A 34 -2.32 -10.31 -16.20
C TYR A 34 -1.81 -10.16 -17.65
N ASP A 35 -0.84 -10.99 -18.05
CA ASP A 35 -0.44 -11.15 -19.44
C ASP A 35 -0.97 -12.49 -20.01
N PRO A 36 -2.04 -12.45 -20.84
CA PRO A 36 -2.57 -13.64 -21.50
C PRO A 36 -1.58 -14.33 -22.45
N LEU A 37 -0.51 -13.65 -22.87
CA LEU A 37 0.48 -14.13 -23.82
C LEU A 37 1.77 -14.61 -23.15
N TYR A 38 1.85 -14.56 -21.82
CA TYR A 38 2.99 -15.08 -21.08
C TYR A 38 3.25 -16.55 -21.42
N THR A 39 4.52 -16.92 -21.57
CA THR A 39 4.91 -18.32 -21.73
C THR A 39 6.27 -18.61 -21.11
N SER A 40 6.44 -19.79 -20.54
CA SER A 40 7.74 -20.26 -20.02
C SER A 40 8.83 -20.39 -21.11
N GLN A 41 8.41 -20.43 -22.39
CA GLN A 41 9.30 -20.43 -23.56
C GLN A 41 9.50 -19.02 -24.16
N GLY A 42 9.10 -17.98 -23.43
CA GLY A 42 9.21 -16.59 -23.87
C GLY A 42 10.60 -15.98 -23.69
N ASP A 43 10.74 -14.74 -24.15
CA ASP A 43 11.97 -13.94 -24.03
C ASP A 43 11.67 -12.67 -23.21
N THR A 44 12.46 -12.39 -22.15
CA THR A 44 12.27 -11.20 -21.31
C THR A 44 12.36 -9.89 -22.10
N ARG A 45 13.09 -9.89 -23.23
CA ARG A 45 13.21 -8.73 -24.12
C ARG A 45 11.98 -8.50 -25.00
N ARG A 46 11.02 -9.42 -24.97
CA ARG A 46 9.75 -9.37 -25.70
C ARG A 46 8.57 -9.50 -24.73
N HIS A 47 8.72 -8.92 -23.54
CA HIS A 47 7.71 -9.00 -22.48
C HIS A 47 7.30 -10.43 -22.15
N CYS A 48 8.24 -11.38 -22.27
CA CYS A 48 8.06 -12.78 -21.86
C CYS A 48 7.07 -13.58 -22.72
N ARG A 49 6.87 -13.11 -23.95
CA ARG A 49 6.04 -13.74 -24.97
C ARG A 49 6.91 -14.54 -25.95
N ARG A 50 6.27 -15.42 -26.73
CA ARG A 50 6.96 -16.15 -27.81
C ARG A 50 7.48 -15.17 -28.86
N ALA A 51 8.64 -15.48 -29.42
CA ALA A 51 9.08 -14.83 -30.64
C ALA A 51 8.23 -15.30 -31.83
N ASP A 52 7.81 -14.38 -32.70
CA ASP A 52 7.28 -14.75 -34.01
C ASP A 52 8.27 -15.66 -34.75
N GLU A 53 7.77 -16.54 -35.62
CA GLU A 53 8.52 -17.60 -36.34
C GLU A 53 9.78 -17.11 -37.07
N ARG A 54 9.96 -15.80 -37.23
CA ARG A 54 11.17 -15.16 -37.74
C ARG A 54 12.15 -14.81 -36.62
N GLY A 55 12.84 -15.85 -36.14
CA GLY A 55 14.20 -15.73 -35.59
C GLY A 55 14.31 -15.19 -34.16
N SER A 56 14.63 -16.09 -33.24
CA SER A 56 15.55 -15.79 -32.15
C SER A 56 16.43 -17.03 -31.95
N SER A 57 17.54 -17.08 -32.70
CA SER A 57 18.58 -18.11 -32.64
C SER A 57 19.53 -17.90 -31.45
N GLY A 58 19.01 -17.54 -30.28
CA GLY A 58 19.79 -17.33 -29.06
C GLY A 58 19.35 -18.29 -27.96
N HIS A 59 20.31 -18.86 -27.22
CA HIS A 59 20.02 -19.56 -25.97
C HIS A 59 19.50 -18.56 -24.93
N HIS A 60 18.19 -18.48 -24.77
CA HIS A 60 17.56 -17.68 -23.70
C HIS A 60 17.30 -18.55 -22.48
N ARG A 61 17.46 -17.97 -21.28
CA ARG A 61 17.07 -18.65 -20.03
C ARG A 61 15.57 -18.94 -20.09
N ALA A 62 15.20 -20.20 -19.89
CA ALA A 62 13.79 -20.58 -19.76
C ALA A 62 13.13 -19.81 -18.61
N LEU A 63 11.94 -19.28 -18.87
CA LEU A 63 11.17 -18.55 -17.87
C LEU A 63 10.43 -19.51 -16.95
N GLY A 64 10.11 -19.03 -15.76
CA GLY A 64 9.36 -19.79 -14.78
C GLY A 64 7.94 -20.13 -15.23
N ARG A 65 7.35 -21.16 -14.62
CA ARG A 65 5.91 -21.43 -14.80
C ARG A 65 5.06 -20.32 -14.19
N TYR A 66 5.48 -19.79 -13.04
CA TYR A 66 4.74 -18.81 -12.25
C TYR A 66 5.18 -17.37 -12.53
N GLY A 67 5.94 -17.12 -13.58
CA GLY A 67 6.45 -15.78 -13.90
C GLY A 67 7.96 -15.66 -13.73
N ASP A 68 8.42 -14.44 -13.96
CA ASP A 68 9.80 -14.00 -13.76
C ASP A 68 9.78 -12.51 -13.38
N TYR A 69 10.76 -12.03 -12.61
CA TYR A 69 10.79 -10.63 -12.15
C TYR A 69 10.91 -9.60 -13.26
N SER A 70 11.23 -10.01 -14.50
CA SER A 70 11.22 -9.14 -15.68
C SER A 70 9.89 -9.16 -16.44
N CYS A 71 8.86 -9.83 -15.91
CA CYS A 71 7.61 -10.10 -16.61
C CYS A 71 6.40 -9.74 -15.75
N ASP A 72 5.32 -9.41 -16.43
CA ASP A 72 3.98 -9.41 -15.86
C ASP A 72 3.48 -10.82 -15.54
N SER A 73 2.35 -10.92 -14.85
CA SER A 73 1.88 -12.18 -14.26
C SER A 73 1.41 -13.20 -15.31
N SER A 74 1.86 -14.44 -15.14
CA SER A 74 1.27 -15.59 -15.82
C SER A 74 -0.11 -15.94 -15.23
N LEU A 75 -0.95 -16.62 -16.02
CA LEU A 75 -2.23 -17.12 -15.51
C LEU A 75 -2.03 -18.08 -14.33
N GLU A 76 -1.01 -18.94 -14.39
CA GLU A 76 -0.71 -19.92 -13.35
C GLU A 76 -0.35 -19.28 -12.01
N LEU A 77 0.32 -18.11 -12.03
CA LEU A 77 0.59 -17.33 -10.82
C LEU A 77 -0.72 -16.85 -10.20
N ILE A 78 -1.56 -16.19 -11.00
CA ILE A 78 -2.82 -15.61 -10.56
C ILE A 78 -3.78 -16.71 -10.05
N GLU A 79 -3.89 -17.83 -10.77
CA GLU A 79 -4.69 -18.97 -10.34
C GLU A 79 -4.16 -19.59 -9.04
N SER A 80 -2.85 -19.57 -8.81
CA SER A 80 -2.29 -20.02 -7.53
C SER A 80 -2.67 -19.10 -6.37
N ALA A 81 -2.65 -17.77 -6.58
CA ALA A 81 -3.10 -16.79 -5.61
C ALA A 81 -4.59 -16.97 -5.29
N ALA A 82 -5.42 -17.08 -6.33
CA ALA A 82 -6.86 -17.33 -6.21
C ALA A 82 -7.17 -18.61 -5.42
N ARG A 83 -6.47 -19.72 -5.74
CA ARG A 83 -6.61 -20.98 -4.99
C ARG A 83 -6.22 -20.81 -3.52
N TYR A 84 -5.15 -20.07 -3.23
CA TYR A 84 -4.72 -19.84 -1.86
C TYR A 84 -5.73 -19.01 -1.07
N MET A 85 -6.22 -17.89 -1.62
CA MET A 85 -7.23 -17.04 -0.96
C MET A 85 -8.48 -17.85 -0.60
N ARG A 86 -8.92 -18.76 -1.50
CA ARG A 86 -10.06 -19.64 -1.26
C ARG A 86 -9.90 -20.53 -0.02
N THR A 87 -8.67 -20.94 0.32
CA THR A 87 -8.41 -21.76 1.51
C THR A 87 -8.68 -21.03 2.83
N ARG A 88 -8.74 -19.69 2.81
CA ARG A 88 -8.93 -18.85 4.00
C ARG A 88 -10.35 -18.31 4.16
N HIS A 89 -11.29 -18.72 3.31
CA HIS A 89 -12.68 -18.27 3.40
C HIS A 89 -13.34 -18.55 4.76
N SER A 90 -12.93 -19.61 5.45
CA SER A 90 -13.44 -19.95 6.78
C SER A 90 -13.02 -18.98 7.88
N GLU A 91 -12.14 -18.00 7.59
CA GLU A 91 -11.66 -17.01 8.56
C GLU A 91 -12.64 -15.84 8.76
N ASN A 92 -13.92 -15.94 8.38
CA ASN A 92 -14.87 -14.83 8.42
C ASN A 92 -14.42 -13.62 7.56
N VAL A 93 -14.04 -13.93 6.32
CA VAL A 93 -13.80 -12.90 5.29
C VAL A 93 -15.14 -12.26 4.94
N GLU A 94 -15.24 -10.94 5.05
CA GLU A 94 -16.48 -10.19 4.82
C GLU A 94 -16.54 -9.63 3.38
N PHE A 95 -15.41 -9.18 2.84
CA PHE A 95 -15.29 -8.63 1.49
C PHE A 95 -13.85 -8.65 0.97
N VAL A 96 -13.67 -8.23 -0.29
CA VAL A 96 -12.37 -8.10 -0.95
C VAL A 96 -12.24 -6.69 -1.53
N LEU A 97 -11.12 -6.03 -1.30
CA LEU A 97 -10.71 -4.82 -1.99
C LEU A 97 -9.80 -5.20 -3.17
N TRP A 98 -10.14 -4.77 -4.38
CA TRP A 98 -9.33 -5.01 -5.57
C TRP A 98 -8.91 -3.67 -6.20
N THR A 99 -7.68 -3.24 -5.94
CA THR A 99 -7.24 -1.88 -6.30
C THR A 99 -6.60 -1.76 -7.69
N GLY A 100 -7.17 -2.42 -8.69
CA GLY A 100 -6.87 -2.15 -10.11
C GLY A 100 -5.61 -2.79 -10.69
N ASP A 101 -5.27 -2.33 -11.90
CA ASP A 101 -4.19 -2.82 -12.78
C ASP A 101 -4.35 -4.31 -13.09
N ILE A 102 -5.38 -4.57 -13.89
CA ILE A 102 -5.87 -5.91 -14.21
C ILE A 102 -4.98 -6.56 -15.27
N THR A 103 -4.63 -5.84 -16.32
CA THR A 103 -3.90 -6.34 -17.49
C THR A 103 -2.49 -5.76 -17.56
N ALA A 104 -1.57 -6.54 -18.14
CA ALA A 104 -0.18 -6.15 -18.36
C ALA A 104 -0.04 -4.82 -19.13
N ALA A 105 0.94 -4.00 -18.71
CA ALA A 105 1.18 -2.65 -19.27
C ALA A 105 1.42 -2.65 -20.78
N HIS A 106 2.11 -3.69 -21.27
CA HIS A 106 2.45 -3.85 -22.69
C HIS A 106 1.55 -4.85 -23.42
N PHE A 107 0.32 -5.07 -22.95
CA PHE A 107 -0.63 -5.91 -23.65
C PHE A 107 -1.11 -5.24 -24.95
N SER A 108 -0.54 -5.65 -26.09
CA SER A 108 -0.79 -5.10 -27.42
C SER A 108 -1.97 -5.76 -28.14
N GLY A 109 -2.90 -6.35 -27.39
CA GLY A 109 -4.10 -6.94 -27.95
C GLY A 109 -5.07 -5.89 -28.50
N SER A 110 -5.98 -6.33 -29.36
CA SER A 110 -7.17 -5.58 -29.73
C SER A 110 -8.01 -5.21 -28.49
N LYS A 111 -8.92 -4.23 -28.64
CA LYS A 111 -9.85 -3.86 -27.57
C LYS A 111 -10.67 -5.07 -27.07
N ASP A 112 -11.03 -5.97 -27.97
CA ASP A 112 -11.77 -7.19 -27.64
C ASP A 112 -10.92 -8.16 -26.82
N GLU A 113 -9.66 -8.37 -27.19
CA GLU A 113 -8.74 -9.21 -26.43
C GLU A 113 -8.47 -8.64 -25.02
N ASN A 114 -8.33 -7.32 -24.89
CA ASN A 114 -8.18 -6.67 -23.59
C ASN A 114 -9.43 -6.88 -22.72
N TYR A 115 -10.62 -6.66 -23.30
CA TYR A 115 -11.87 -6.93 -22.62
C TYR A 115 -12.01 -8.40 -22.20
N GLN A 116 -11.59 -9.36 -23.03
CA GLN A 116 -11.59 -10.78 -22.67
C GLN A 116 -10.62 -11.09 -21.53
N ALA A 117 -9.44 -10.47 -21.50
CA ALA A 117 -8.51 -10.62 -20.39
C ALA A 117 -9.12 -10.12 -19.06
N ILE A 118 -9.74 -8.94 -19.07
CA ILE A 118 -10.45 -8.38 -17.92
C ILE A 118 -11.62 -9.27 -17.49
N ARG A 119 -12.39 -9.77 -18.46
CA ARG A 119 -13.50 -10.71 -18.22
C ARG A 119 -13.02 -11.99 -17.57
N ASN A 120 -11.92 -12.59 -18.06
CA ASN A 120 -11.35 -13.81 -17.49
C ASN A 120 -10.89 -13.61 -16.04
N MET A 121 -10.24 -12.47 -15.76
CA MET A 121 -9.83 -12.10 -14.41
C MET A 121 -11.03 -11.88 -13.48
N THR A 122 -12.04 -11.17 -13.97
CA THR A 122 -13.30 -10.94 -13.25
C THR A 122 -13.95 -12.27 -12.91
N GLU A 123 -14.14 -13.17 -13.88
CA GLU A 123 -14.75 -14.48 -13.66
C GLU A 123 -13.93 -15.38 -12.72
N LEU A 124 -12.60 -15.35 -12.80
CA LEU A 124 -11.74 -16.08 -11.86
C LEU A 124 -12.00 -15.61 -10.43
N LEU A 125 -12.08 -14.30 -10.20
CA LEU A 125 -12.39 -13.74 -8.89
C LEU A 125 -13.84 -14.04 -8.48
N SER A 126 -14.82 -14.00 -9.39
CA SER A 126 -16.21 -14.37 -9.09
C SER A 126 -16.33 -15.83 -8.65
N ARG A 127 -15.59 -16.74 -9.30
CA ARG A 127 -15.53 -18.16 -8.90
C ARG A 127 -14.78 -18.36 -7.59
N THR A 128 -13.75 -17.55 -7.36
CA THR A 128 -12.96 -17.60 -6.12
C THR A 128 -13.82 -17.15 -4.96
N PHE A 129 -14.47 -16.00 -5.08
CA PHE A 129 -15.26 -15.30 -4.05
C PHE A 129 -16.78 -15.37 -4.32
N SER A 130 -17.31 -16.59 -4.48
CA SER A 130 -18.71 -16.79 -4.91
C SER A 130 -19.79 -16.25 -3.95
N SER A 131 -19.44 -16.02 -2.69
CA SER A 131 -20.33 -15.52 -1.63
C SER A 131 -19.89 -14.19 -1.02
N HIS A 132 -18.83 -13.57 -1.55
CA HIS A 132 -18.28 -12.34 -1.01
C HIS A 132 -18.38 -11.23 -2.05
N PHE A 133 -18.52 -9.99 -1.58
CA PHE A 133 -18.45 -8.83 -2.45
C PHE A 133 -16.98 -8.49 -2.74
N VAL A 134 -16.67 -8.25 -4.01
CA VAL A 134 -15.39 -7.70 -4.45
C VAL A 134 -15.61 -6.25 -4.83
N PHE A 135 -14.86 -5.34 -4.23
CA PHE A 135 -14.95 -3.90 -4.49
C PHE A 135 -13.76 -3.47 -5.35
N PRO A 136 -13.91 -3.46 -6.69
CA PRO A 136 -12.85 -3.06 -7.61
C PRO A 136 -12.67 -1.54 -7.67
N VAL A 137 -11.44 -1.10 -7.91
CA VAL A 137 -11.07 0.26 -8.30
C VAL A 137 -10.28 0.17 -9.61
N LEU A 138 -10.37 1.19 -10.46
CA LEU A 138 -9.58 1.26 -11.69
C LEU A 138 -8.14 1.66 -11.40
N GLY A 139 -7.21 0.87 -11.92
CA GLY A 139 -5.81 1.22 -12.05
C GLY A 139 -5.52 2.02 -13.30
N HIS A 140 -4.29 2.51 -13.42
CA HIS A 140 -3.90 3.42 -14.50
C HIS A 140 -3.77 2.71 -15.86
N LEU A 141 -3.60 1.39 -15.86
CA LEU A 141 -3.59 0.56 -17.06
C LEU A 141 -4.99 0.05 -17.46
N ASP A 142 -5.98 0.21 -16.59
CA ASP A 142 -7.32 -0.28 -16.83
C ASP A 142 -8.09 0.62 -17.81
N PRO A 143 -9.04 0.06 -18.58
CA PRO A 143 -9.86 0.85 -19.48
C PRO A 143 -10.69 1.87 -18.71
N ALA A 144 -10.98 2.99 -19.38
CA ALA A 144 -11.92 3.97 -18.87
C ALA A 144 -13.29 3.32 -18.56
N PRO A 145 -14.05 3.88 -17.59
CA PRO A 145 -15.39 3.40 -17.27
C PRO A 145 -16.26 3.28 -18.52
N SER A 146 -16.98 2.17 -18.66
CA SER A 146 -17.83 1.89 -19.82
C SER A 146 -18.97 0.98 -19.43
N ALA A 147 -20.06 0.99 -20.21
CA ALA A 147 -21.20 0.11 -19.96
C ALA A 147 -20.79 -1.39 -19.93
N SER A 148 -19.86 -1.80 -20.79
CA SER A 148 -19.34 -3.18 -20.81
C SER A 148 -18.65 -3.54 -19.50
N LEU A 149 -17.81 -2.65 -18.97
CA LEU A 149 -17.12 -2.88 -17.69
C LEU A 149 -18.09 -2.83 -16.50
N THR A 150 -19.03 -1.88 -16.50
CA THR A 150 -20.11 -1.82 -15.49
C THR A 150 -20.91 -3.12 -15.47
N ASN A 151 -21.26 -3.69 -16.63
CA ASN A 151 -21.98 -4.95 -16.73
C ASN A 151 -21.16 -6.14 -16.21
N LEU A 152 -19.82 -6.15 -16.39
CA LEU A 152 -18.98 -7.19 -15.82
C LEU A 152 -19.04 -7.22 -14.28
N TRP A 153 -19.11 -6.06 -13.64
CA TRP A 153 -19.08 -5.94 -12.18
C TRP A 153 -20.46 -5.81 -11.51
N MET A 154 -21.53 -5.93 -12.28
CA MET A 154 -22.91 -5.76 -11.79
C MET A 154 -23.33 -6.76 -10.70
N HIS A 155 -22.64 -7.90 -10.61
CA HIS A 155 -22.92 -8.93 -9.61
C HIS A 155 -22.26 -8.64 -8.26
N TRP A 156 -21.29 -7.72 -8.20
CA TRP A 156 -20.61 -7.31 -6.98
C TRP A 156 -21.10 -5.98 -6.43
N LEU A 157 -21.58 -5.09 -7.28
CA LEU A 157 -21.91 -3.71 -6.91
C LEU A 157 -23.43 -3.47 -6.95
N PRO A 158 -23.99 -2.75 -5.97
CA PRO A 158 -25.39 -2.33 -6.01
C PRO A 158 -25.63 -1.32 -7.13
N LEU A 159 -26.89 -1.14 -7.52
CA LEU A 159 -27.29 -0.33 -8.66
C LEU A 159 -26.80 1.12 -8.56
N GLU A 160 -26.87 1.72 -7.37
CA GLU A 160 -26.43 3.09 -7.11
C GLU A 160 -24.91 3.26 -7.30
N ALA A 161 -24.14 2.24 -6.92
CA ALA A 161 -22.69 2.21 -7.14
C ALA A 161 -22.37 2.05 -8.62
N LEU A 162 -23.10 1.19 -9.35
CA LEU A 162 -22.91 1.00 -10.79
C LEU A 162 -23.18 2.29 -11.59
N GLN A 163 -24.16 3.10 -11.17
CA GLN A 163 -24.49 4.37 -11.84
C GLN A 163 -23.35 5.39 -11.74
N THR A 164 -22.77 5.56 -10.55
CA THR A 164 -21.62 6.46 -10.35
C THR A 164 -20.35 5.92 -11.00
N PHE A 165 -20.13 4.60 -10.90
CA PHE A 165 -19.03 3.92 -11.55
C PHE A 165 -19.06 4.12 -13.07
N GLN A 166 -20.19 3.94 -13.74
CA GLN A 166 -20.28 4.10 -15.19
C GLN A 166 -19.92 5.52 -15.65
N ASN A 167 -20.20 6.54 -14.83
CA ASN A 167 -19.99 7.94 -15.19
C ASN A 167 -18.56 8.43 -14.92
N GLY A 168 -17.89 7.90 -13.91
CA GLY A 168 -16.59 8.43 -13.47
C GLY A 168 -15.60 7.41 -12.90
N GLY A 169 -15.98 6.13 -12.79
CA GLY A 169 -15.11 5.07 -12.28
C GLY A 169 -14.98 5.03 -10.75
N TYR A 170 -15.79 5.81 -10.05
CA TYR A 170 -15.80 5.92 -8.59
C TYR A 170 -17.20 5.64 -8.05
N TYR A 171 -17.29 5.16 -6.81
CA TYR A 171 -18.56 4.81 -6.17
C TYR A 171 -18.39 4.67 -4.65
N THR A 172 -19.49 4.46 -3.94
CA THR A 172 -19.46 4.18 -2.50
C THR A 172 -20.37 3.01 -2.15
N ILE A 173 -19.98 2.24 -1.13
CA ILE A 173 -20.73 1.12 -0.57
C ILE A 173 -21.01 1.41 0.89
N GLU A 174 -22.28 1.47 1.26
CA GLU A 174 -22.73 1.54 2.65
C GLU A 174 -22.84 0.11 3.20
N GLN A 175 -22.02 -0.25 4.19
CA GLN A 175 -22.06 -1.58 4.79
C GLN A 175 -23.16 -1.63 5.84
N SER A 176 -24.41 -1.89 5.45
CA SER A 176 -25.61 -1.77 6.30
C SER A 176 -25.54 -2.42 7.70
N HIS A 177 -24.75 -3.48 7.86
CA HIS A 177 -24.56 -4.19 9.14
C HIS A 177 -23.50 -3.56 10.07
N SER A 178 -22.75 -2.56 9.58
CA SER A 178 -21.70 -1.85 10.29
C SER A 178 -21.85 -0.34 10.08
N LYS A 179 -21.27 0.48 10.95
CA LYS A 179 -21.18 1.92 10.68
C LYS A 179 -19.95 2.22 9.82
N LEU A 180 -19.76 1.47 8.72
CA LEU A 180 -18.63 1.60 7.81
C LEU A 180 -19.13 1.90 6.38
N ARG A 181 -18.48 2.87 5.74
CA ARG A 181 -18.67 3.21 4.33
C ARG A 181 -17.37 3.00 3.59
N ILE A 182 -17.42 2.31 2.46
CA ILE A 182 -16.29 2.19 1.54
C ILE A 182 -16.46 3.26 0.47
N VAL A 183 -15.42 4.05 0.22
CA VAL A 183 -15.38 5.09 -0.80
C VAL A 183 -14.29 4.70 -1.80
N ALA A 184 -14.71 4.20 -2.95
CA ALA A 184 -13.85 3.77 -4.03
C ALA A 184 -13.61 4.94 -5.00
N LEU A 185 -12.37 5.43 -5.05
CA LEU A 185 -11.97 6.57 -5.87
C LEU A 185 -11.34 6.11 -7.18
N ASN A 186 -11.66 6.80 -8.26
CA ASN A 186 -10.88 6.75 -9.49
C ASN A 186 -9.72 7.74 -9.40
N THR A 187 -8.60 7.28 -8.84
CA THR A 187 -7.39 8.10 -8.65
C THR A 187 -6.73 8.50 -9.97
N ASN A 188 -7.04 7.84 -11.09
CA ASN A 188 -6.52 8.22 -12.41
C ASN A 188 -6.94 9.64 -12.81
N LEU A 189 -8.12 10.08 -12.35
CA LEU A 189 -8.62 11.44 -12.54
C LEU A 189 -7.81 12.49 -11.76
N PHE A 190 -6.97 12.08 -10.82
CA PHE A 190 -6.10 12.97 -10.05
C PHE A 190 -4.68 13.07 -10.64
N SER A 191 -4.43 12.35 -11.75
CA SER A 191 -3.15 12.43 -12.44
C SER A 191 -2.89 13.81 -13.03
N ALA A 192 -1.61 14.13 -13.28
CA ALA A 192 -1.22 15.38 -13.94
C ALA A 192 -1.93 15.61 -15.28
N ARG A 193 -2.34 14.52 -15.95
CA ARG A 193 -3.06 14.55 -17.23
C ARG A 193 -4.53 14.91 -17.07
N GLU A 194 -5.21 14.36 -16.07
CA GLU A 194 -6.68 14.41 -15.96
C GLU A 194 -7.17 15.35 -14.85
N SER A 195 -6.30 15.86 -13.97
CA SER A 195 -6.72 16.59 -12.76
C SER A 195 -7.49 17.89 -12.99
N ASN A 196 -7.42 18.44 -14.20
CA ASN A 196 -8.14 19.66 -14.60
C ASN A 196 -9.42 19.36 -15.41
N SER A 197 -9.79 18.09 -15.55
CA SER A 197 -10.99 17.67 -16.27
C SER A 197 -12.28 17.98 -15.49
N ALA A 198 -13.40 18.08 -16.21
CA ALA A 198 -14.72 18.19 -15.58
C ALA A 198 -15.03 16.93 -14.73
N GLN A 199 -14.58 15.76 -15.18
CA GLN A 199 -14.73 14.49 -14.47
C GLN A 199 -14.00 14.51 -13.12
N ALA A 200 -12.77 15.05 -13.07
CA ALA A 200 -12.04 15.22 -11.82
C ALA A 200 -12.79 16.16 -10.86
N THR A 201 -13.31 17.29 -11.38
CA THR A 201 -14.12 18.23 -10.59
C THR A 201 -15.36 17.55 -10.00
N HIS A 202 -16.12 16.81 -10.80
CA HIS A 202 -17.31 16.08 -10.34
C HIS A 202 -16.98 15.02 -9.28
N GLN A 203 -15.85 14.30 -9.41
CA GLN A 203 -15.42 13.34 -8.40
C GLN A 203 -15.13 14.04 -7.07
N TRP A 204 -14.51 15.22 -7.09
CA TRP A 204 -14.24 15.94 -5.85
C TRP A 204 -15.52 16.44 -5.17
N GLU A 205 -16.45 17.02 -5.92
CA GLU A 205 -17.74 17.47 -5.38
C GLU A 205 -18.55 16.31 -4.81
N TRP A 206 -18.54 15.17 -5.52
CA TRP A 206 -19.13 13.92 -5.04
C TRP A 206 -18.46 13.43 -3.75
N LEU A 207 -17.13 13.45 -3.68
CA LEU A 207 -16.39 12.99 -2.51
C LEU A 207 -16.69 13.85 -1.28
N ASP A 208 -16.70 15.18 -1.44
CA ASP A 208 -17.05 16.11 -0.36
C ASP A 208 -18.47 15.82 0.17
N SER A 209 -19.45 15.61 -0.72
CA SER A 209 -20.82 15.25 -0.37
C SER A 209 -20.92 13.91 0.36
N VAL A 210 -20.19 12.88 -0.10
CA VAL A 210 -20.18 11.55 0.54
C VAL A 210 -19.58 11.61 1.94
N LEU A 211 -18.50 12.37 2.14
CA LEU A 211 -17.83 12.49 3.44
C LEU A 211 -18.63 13.36 4.43
N ASP A 212 -19.30 14.41 3.94
CA ASP A 212 -20.25 15.18 4.76
C ASP A 212 -21.41 14.28 5.22
N LYS A 213 -22.02 13.51 4.31
CA LYS A 213 -23.08 12.54 4.65
C LYS A 213 -22.60 11.48 5.66
N ALA A 214 -21.41 10.93 5.47
CA ALA A 214 -20.83 9.95 6.40
C ALA A 214 -20.63 10.56 7.80
N THR A 215 -20.21 11.82 7.87
CA THR A 215 -20.07 12.57 9.12
C THR A 215 -21.42 12.71 9.83
N ASP A 216 -22.45 13.15 9.12
CA ASP A 216 -23.81 13.33 9.66
C ASP A 216 -24.41 12.01 10.16
N ASN A 217 -24.16 10.92 9.42
CA ASN A 217 -24.63 9.58 9.75
C ASN A 217 -23.80 8.86 10.82
N LYS A 218 -22.71 9.48 11.30
CA LYS A 218 -21.74 8.90 12.25
C LYS A 218 -21.16 7.58 11.75
N GLU A 219 -20.81 7.56 10.47
CA GLU A 219 -20.15 6.45 9.80
C GLU A 219 -18.63 6.65 9.81
N MET A 220 -17.91 5.55 9.93
CA MET A 220 -16.49 5.47 9.63
C MET A 220 -16.30 5.19 8.13
N VAL A 221 -15.16 5.59 7.58
CA VAL A 221 -14.87 5.55 6.14
C VAL A 221 -13.58 4.80 5.86
N TYR A 222 -13.63 3.89 4.91
CA TYR A 222 -12.47 3.41 4.19
C TYR A 222 -12.37 4.12 2.85
N ILE A 223 -11.22 4.74 2.57
CA ILE A 223 -10.93 5.30 1.24
C ILE A 223 -10.08 4.28 0.49
N VAL A 224 -10.53 3.89 -0.70
CA VAL A 224 -9.88 2.89 -1.53
C VAL A 224 -9.56 3.52 -2.88
N GLY A 225 -8.32 3.41 -3.33
CA GLY A 225 -7.85 3.97 -4.59
C GLY A 225 -6.78 3.08 -5.21
N HIS A 226 -6.34 3.38 -6.43
CA HIS A 226 -5.19 2.70 -7.02
C HIS A 226 -3.88 3.40 -6.64
N ALA A 227 -3.67 4.61 -7.14
CA ALA A 227 -2.49 5.43 -6.83
C ALA A 227 -2.69 6.20 -5.51
N ALA A 228 -1.75 6.05 -4.58
CA ALA A 228 -1.75 6.74 -3.29
C ALA A 228 -1.33 8.22 -3.43
N PRO A 229 -1.71 9.10 -2.48
CA PRO A 229 -1.13 10.44 -2.40
C PRO A 229 0.36 10.39 -2.03
N GLY A 230 1.08 11.46 -2.38
CA GLY A 230 2.51 11.61 -2.13
C GLY A 230 3.40 11.32 -3.31
N SER A 231 4.70 11.26 -3.04
CA SER A 231 5.75 10.94 -4.01
C SER A 231 6.56 9.76 -3.49
N ASP A 232 7.14 8.97 -4.38
CA ASP A 232 8.04 7.87 -4.03
C ASP A 232 9.24 7.82 -4.98
N SER A 233 10.29 7.08 -4.60
CA SER A 233 11.44 6.85 -5.47
C SER A 233 11.11 5.94 -6.64
N ARG A 234 10.18 4.99 -6.46
CA ARG A 234 9.74 4.09 -7.54
C ARG A 234 8.87 4.80 -8.56
N HIS A 235 7.99 5.70 -8.12
CA HIS A 235 7.12 6.43 -9.02
C HIS A 235 7.08 7.92 -8.67
N SER A 236 7.44 8.73 -9.65
CA SER A 236 7.61 10.17 -9.50
C SER A 236 6.37 10.89 -10.05
N TYR A 237 5.61 11.55 -9.17
CA TYR A 237 4.52 12.47 -9.52
C TYR A 237 3.33 11.89 -10.30
N ASP A 238 2.83 10.69 -9.96
CA ASP A 238 1.64 10.14 -10.63
C ASP A 238 0.39 10.99 -10.39
N VAL A 239 0.25 11.53 -9.18
CA VAL A 239 -0.82 12.46 -8.79
C VAL A 239 -0.34 13.90 -8.98
N SER A 240 -1.16 14.73 -9.63
CA SER A 240 -0.83 16.14 -9.85
C SER A 240 -0.63 16.87 -8.53
N SER A 241 0.21 17.92 -8.52
CA SER A 241 0.53 18.62 -7.27
C SER A 241 -0.71 19.23 -6.62
N ASP A 242 -1.60 19.80 -7.41
CA ASP A 242 -2.82 20.43 -6.92
C ASP A 242 -3.84 19.39 -6.44
N ALA A 243 -3.98 18.28 -7.16
CA ALA A 243 -4.87 17.19 -6.78
C ALA A 243 -4.39 16.49 -5.51
N ASN A 244 -3.07 16.28 -5.37
CA ASN A 244 -2.47 15.74 -4.16
C ASN A 244 -2.70 16.66 -2.95
N ALA A 245 -2.44 17.96 -3.09
CA ALA A 245 -2.69 18.93 -2.02
C ALA A 245 -4.19 19.00 -1.67
N ARG A 246 -5.09 18.91 -2.65
CA ARG A 246 -6.55 18.84 -2.42
C ARG A 246 -6.92 17.57 -1.66
N TYR A 247 -6.41 16.41 -2.07
CA TYR A 247 -6.62 15.14 -1.38
C TYR A 247 -6.22 15.24 0.09
N LEU A 248 -5.00 15.73 0.37
CA LEU A 248 -4.48 15.86 1.73
C LEU A 248 -5.32 16.83 2.57
N ARG A 249 -5.81 17.95 2.00
CA ARG A 249 -6.75 18.85 2.69
C ARG A 249 -8.08 18.17 3.02
N THR A 250 -8.65 17.40 2.09
CA THR A 250 -9.87 16.63 2.32
C THR A 250 -9.66 15.60 3.45
N VAL A 251 -8.57 14.82 3.41
CA VAL A 251 -8.27 13.85 4.47
C VAL A 251 -8.08 14.52 5.83
N ARG A 252 -7.36 15.65 5.90
CA ARG A 252 -7.20 16.42 7.14
C ARG A 252 -8.55 16.86 7.72
N ARG A 253 -9.45 17.37 6.88
CA ARG A 253 -10.81 17.80 7.28
C ARG A 253 -11.64 16.66 7.86
N TYR A 254 -11.58 15.47 7.25
CA TYR A 254 -12.40 14.32 7.62
C TYR A 254 -11.65 13.25 8.43
N ALA A 255 -10.45 13.55 8.94
CA ALA A 255 -9.57 12.58 9.58
C ALA A 255 -10.23 11.77 10.72
N ARG A 256 -11.18 12.37 11.43
CA ARG A 256 -11.92 11.73 12.53
C ARG A 256 -12.78 10.55 12.12
N ILE A 257 -13.30 10.54 10.89
CA ILE A 257 -14.16 9.46 10.39
C ILE A 257 -13.40 8.49 9.49
N ILE A 258 -12.18 8.79 9.06
CA ILE A 258 -11.40 7.91 8.19
C ILE A 258 -10.75 6.81 9.05
N ALA A 259 -11.24 5.58 8.93
CA ALA A 259 -10.75 4.43 9.67
C ALA A 259 -9.58 3.70 8.98
N GLY A 260 -9.36 3.96 7.69
CA GLY A 260 -8.26 3.37 6.92
C GLY A 260 -8.28 3.83 5.47
N GLN A 261 -7.13 3.78 4.82
CA GLN A 261 -6.98 4.10 3.41
C GLN A 261 -6.10 3.05 2.74
N PHE A 262 -6.52 2.54 1.57
CA PHE A 262 -5.93 1.35 0.95
C PHE A 262 -5.65 1.60 -0.54
N PHE A 263 -4.39 1.37 -0.92
CA PHE A 263 -3.87 1.66 -2.26
C PHE A 263 -2.96 0.54 -2.79
N GLY A 264 -2.68 0.56 -4.08
CA GLY A 264 -1.73 -0.32 -4.76
C GLY A 264 -0.68 0.48 -5.52
N HIS A 265 -0.53 0.20 -6.81
CA HIS A 265 0.24 0.94 -7.82
C HIS A 265 1.77 0.89 -7.65
N LEU A 266 2.28 1.01 -6.42
CA LEU A 266 3.72 1.07 -6.15
C LEU A 266 4.43 -0.29 -6.23
N HIS A 267 3.66 -1.38 -6.23
CA HIS A 267 4.15 -2.78 -6.24
C HIS A 267 5.08 -3.09 -5.05
N ALA A 268 4.94 -2.34 -3.95
CA ALA A 268 5.79 -2.42 -2.78
C ALA A 268 4.96 -2.34 -1.50
N ASP A 269 5.43 -3.01 -0.45
CA ASP A 269 4.81 -2.97 0.87
C ASP A 269 5.25 -1.71 1.62
N THR A 270 4.38 -0.71 1.67
CA THR A 270 4.67 0.55 2.37
C THR A 270 3.41 1.21 2.90
N PHE A 271 3.59 2.36 3.53
CA PHE A 271 2.52 3.14 4.12
C PHE A 271 2.81 4.63 3.99
N ARG A 272 1.81 5.46 4.33
CA ARG A 272 1.89 6.91 4.37
C ARG A 272 1.30 7.42 5.68
N VAL A 273 1.85 8.50 6.21
CA VAL A 273 1.32 9.21 7.37
C VAL A 273 0.93 10.62 6.96
N ILE A 274 -0.29 11.02 7.29
CA ILE A 274 -0.85 12.33 6.96
C ILE A 274 -0.91 13.17 8.22
N TYR A 275 -0.37 14.38 8.15
CA TYR A 275 -0.22 15.30 9.27
C TYR A 275 -1.13 16.52 9.14
N ASP A 276 -1.61 17.01 10.27
CA ASP A 276 -2.24 18.33 10.43
C ASP A 276 -1.52 19.09 11.54
N ASN A 277 -0.82 20.19 11.18
CA ASN A 277 0.04 20.96 12.08
C ASN A 277 1.01 20.06 12.87
N ASP A 278 1.83 19.29 12.15
CA ASP A 278 2.83 18.34 12.67
C ASP A 278 2.30 17.18 13.52
N ARG A 279 0.97 17.06 13.68
CA ARG A 279 0.35 15.93 14.37
C ARG A 279 -0.12 14.89 13.36
N PRO A 280 0.23 13.59 13.52
CA PRO A 280 -0.27 12.55 12.64
C PRO A 280 -1.77 12.36 12.89
N VAL A 281 -2.59 12.56 11.85
CA VAL A 281 -4.06 12.52 11.94
C VAL A 281 -4.69 11.39 11.12
N SER A 282 -4.00 10.90 10.10
CA SER A 282 -4.48 9.79 9.28
C SER A 282 -3.31 9.01 8.67
N TRP A 283 -3.59 7.87 8.06
CA TRP A 283 -2.61 6.97 7.48
C TRP A 283 -3.19 6.24 6.26
N ALA A 284 -2.32 5.76 5.39
CA ALA A 284 -2.68 4.92 4.24
C ALA A 284 -1.72 3.73 4.14
N LEU A 285 -2.24 2.57 3.75
CA LEU A 285 -1.47 1.34 3.54
C LEU A 285 -1.47 1.01 2.05
N LEU A 286 -0.26 0.79 1.52
CA LEU A 286 -0.04 0.38 0.15
C LEU A 286 0.27 -1.12 0.16
N ALA A 287 -0.49 -1.90 -0.61
CA ALA A 287 -0.24 -3.32 -0.76
C ALA A 287 0.75 -3.57 -1.91
N PRO A 288 1.65 -4.56 -1.78
CA PRO A 288 2.46 -5.01 -2.90
C PRO A 288 1.60 -5.71 -3.95
N SER A 289 2.12 -5.79 -5.17
CA SER A 289 1.47 -6.40 -6.33
C SER A 289 1.46 -7.92 -6.28
N VAL A 290 0.53 -8.53 -7.02
CA VAL A 290 0.65 -9.95 -7.41
C VAL A 290 1.69 -10.10 -8.52
N SER A 291 1.77 -9.13 -9.44
CA SER A 291 2.82 -9.11 -10.45
C SER A 291 4.20 -9.01 -9.83
N PRO A 292 5.16 -9.88 -10.20
CA PRO A 292 6.55 -9.76 -9.79
C PRO A 292 7.32 -8.74 -10.65
N HIS A 293 6.65 -8.10 -11.61
CA HIS A 293 7.29 -7.26 -12.61
C HIS A 293 8.11 -6.14 -11.98
N ARG A 294 9.26 -5.88 -12.59
CA ARG A 294 10.17 -4.80 -12.22
C ARG A 294 9.79 -3.55 -13.00
N ASP A 295 8.98 -2.65 -12.43
CA ASP A 295 8.85 -1.31 -12.99
C ASP A 295 8.76 -0.23 -11.89
N PRO A 296 9.56 0.86 -11.92
CA PRO A 296 10.88 1.02 -12.54
C PRO A 296 12.04 0.78 -11.55
N VAL A 297 11.81 0.69 -10.24
CA VAL A 297 12.89 0.75 -9.21
C VAL A 297 12.85 -0.40 -8.19
N GLY A 298 12.37 -1.56 -8.60
CA GLY A 298 12.61 -2.81 -7.86
C GLY A 298 11.53 -3.86 -8.04
N SER A 299 11.92 -5.12 -7.95
CA SER A 299 10.99 -6.23 -7.97
C SER A 299 10.55 -6.59 -6.55
N SER A 300 9.34 -7.10 -6.46
CA SER A 300 8.81 -7.72 -5.25
C SER A 300 8.43 -9.16 -5.55
N ASN A 301 8.45 -10.03 -4.54
CA ASN A 301 7.73 -11.29 -4.71
C ASN A 301 6.23 -11.00 -4.83
N PRO A 302 5.47 -11.87 -5.54
CA PRO A 302 4.02 -11.80 -5.55
C PRO A 302 3.46 -11.78 -4.12
N GLY A 303 2.60 -10.79 -3.83
CA GLY A 303 2.05 -10.53 -2.51
C GLY A 303 0.52 -10.55 -2.46
N LEU A 304 -0.03 -10.91 -1.30
CA LEU A 304 -1.46 -10.80 -0.98
C LEU A 304 -1.60 -10.31 0.47
N ARG A 305 -2.58 -9.47 0.76
CA ARG A 305 -2.76 -8.96 2.14
C ARG A 305 -4.14 -9.29 2.69
N LEU A 306 -4.18 -9.85 3.90
CA LEU A 306 -5.42 -10.12 4.63
C LEU A 306 -5.47 -9.23 5.87
N TYR A 307 -6.44 -8.31 5.88
CA TYR A 307 -6.66 -7.43 7.01
C TYR A 307 -7.55 -8.08 8.05
N LYS A 308 -7.27 -7.80 9.32
CA LYS A 308 -8.12 -8.09 10.47
C LYS A 308 -8.72 -6.78 10.96
N PHE A 309 -10.03 -6.72 11.13
CA PHE A 309 -10.71 -5.50 11.57
C PHE A 309 -11.85 -5.81 12.54
N ASP A 310 -12.26 -4.80 13.32
CA ASP A 310 -13.46 -4.84 14.12
C ASP A 310 -14.66 -4.47 13.24
N THR A 311 -15.56 -5.42 13.00
CA THR A 311 -16.73 -5.21 12.13
C THR A 311 -17.73 -4.22 12.70
N ASN A 312 -17.70 -3.94 14.00
CA ASN A 312 -18.62 -2.97 14.62
C ASN A 312 -18.15 -1.53 14.35
N THR A 313 -16.84 -1.29 14.45
CA THR A 313 -16.25 0.05 14.37
C THR A 313 -15.57 0.36 13.06
N GLY A 314 -15.27 -0.66 12.24
CA GLY A 314 -14.43 -0.50 11.06
C GLY A 314 -12.96 -0.26 11.40
N LYS A 315 -12.52 -0.41 12.66
CA LYS A 315 -11.11 -0.20 13.02
C LYS A 315 -10.26 -1.35 12.49
N VAL A 316 -9.22 -1.04 11.70
CA VAL A 316 -8.20 -2.02 11.32
C VAL A 316 -7.35 -2.37 12.55
N LEU A 317 -7.23 -3.65 12.84
CA LEU A 317 -6.56 -4.18 14.04
C LEU A 317 -5.17 -4.73 13.72
N ASP A 318 -5.03 -5.42 12.59
CA ASP A 318 -3.77 -5.95 12.09
C ASP A 318 -3.89 -6.28 10.59
N TYR A 319 -2.78 -6.67 9.96
CA TYR A 319 -2.84 -7.44 8.71
C TYR A 319 -1.78 -8.52 8.66
N THR A 320 -2.08 -9.60 7.95
CA THR A 320 -1.11 -10.62 7.55
C THR A 320 -0.72 -10.38 6.10
N GLN A 321 0.57 -10.14 5.86
CA GLN A 321 1.14 -10.15 4.52
C GLN A 321 1.46 -11.59 4.15
N TYR A 322 0.97 -12.03 2.98
CA TYR A 322 1.31 -13.31 2.38
C TYR A 322 2.17 -13.07 1.14
N TYR A 323 2.99 -14.05 0.82
CA TYR A 323 3.83 -13.99 -0.36
C TYR A 323 4.08 -15.37 -0.96
N LEU A 324 4.48 -15.35 -2.23
CA LEU A 324 5.04 -16.50 -2.93
C LEU A 324 6.52 -16.24 -3.20
N ASP A 325 7.41 -17.07 -2.67
CA ASP A 325 8.80 -17.05 -3.13
C ASP A 325 8.84 -17.55 -4.58
N LEU A 326 8.89 -16.62 -5.53
CA LEU A 326 8.79 -16.91 -6.96
C LEU A 326 9.92 -17.82 -7.44
N ALA A 327 11.14 -17.58 -6.95
CA ALA A 327 12.31 -18.37 -7.32
C ALA A 327 12.16 -19.83 -6.85
N THR A 328 11.66 -20.03 -5.63
CA THR A 328 11.39 -21.37 -5.09
C THR A 328 10.22 -22.04 -5.80
N ALA A 329 9.12 -21.32 -6.04
CA ALA A 329 7.95 -21.83 -6.75
C ALA A 329 8.29 -22.31 -8.17
N ASN A 330 9.17 -21.60 -8.88
CA ASN A 330 9.61 -21.98 -10.21
C ASN A 330 10.54 -23.21 -10.25
N ARG A 331 11.20 -23.55 -9.13
CA ARG A 331 12.01 -24.78 -9.00
C ARG A 331 11.22 -25.97 -8.46
N ASN A 332 10.14 -25.71 -7.73
CA ASN A 332 9.38 -26.75 -7.03
C ASN A 332 8.41 -27.47 -7.97
N ALA A 333 8.55 -28.79 -8.10
CA ALA A 333 7.61 -29.63 -8.83
C ALA A 333 6.22 -29.70 -8.13
N GLY A 334 6.17 -29.50 -6.82
CA GLY A 334 4.94 -29.46 -6.01
C GLY A 334 4.06 -28.23 -6.26
N GLY A 335 4.58 -27.22 -6.97
CA GLY A 335 3.86 -26.01 -7.38
C GLY A 335 4.06 -24.82 -6.46
N ALA A 336 3.23 -23.79 -6.65
CA ALA A 336 3.28 -22.53 -5.90
C ALA A 336 2.72 -22.68 -4.47
N GLU A 337 3.59 -22.46 -3.48
CA GLU A 337 3.26 -22.49 -2.05
C GLU A 337 3.26 -21.06 -1.48
N TRP A 338 2.06 -20.51 -1.31
CA TRP A 338 1.86 -19.22 -0.65
C TRP A 338 1.98 -19.37 0.86
N THR A 339 2.73 -18.48 1.51
CA THR A 339 2.98 -18.54 2.95
C THR A 339 2.83 -17.17 3.60
N ALA A 340 2.57 -17.15 4.91
CA ALA A 340 2.56 -15.91 5.69
C ALA A 340 3.98 -15.36 5.76
N GLU A 341 4.15 -14.10 5.35
CA GLU A 341 5.39 -13.37 5.49
C GLU A 341 5.53 -12.82 6.91
N TYR A 342 4.56 -12.01 7.33
CA TYR A 342 4.52 -11.39 8.65
C TYR A 342 3.12 -10.86 9.00
N ASN A 343 2.89 -10.63 10.30
CA ASN A 343 1.78 -9.83 10.80
C ASN A 343 2.31 -8.45 11.23
N LEU A 344 1.69 -7.36 10.79
CA LEU A 344 2.23 -6.00 10.99
C LEU A 344 2.53 -5.69 12.46
N THR A 345 1.53 -5.88 13.34
CA THR A 345 1.67 -5.50 14.75
C THR A 345 2.78 -6.30 15.43
N GLN A 346 2.85 -7.60 15.19
CA GLN A 346 3.88 -8.48 15.74
C GLN A 346 5.28 -8.18 15.17
N TYR A 347 5.37 -7.95 13.86
CA TYR A 347 6.66 -7.80 13.16
C TYR A 347 7.42 -6.53 13.55
N TYR A 348 6.67 -5.43 13.73
CA TYR A 348 7.20 -4.11 14.12
C TYR A 348 7.00 -3.78 15.61
N GLY A 349 6.31 -4.64 16.37
CA GLY A 349 6.04 -4.42 17.80
C GLY A 349 5.07 -3.25 18.04
N LEU A 350 4.03 -3.13 17.22
CA LEU A 350 2.99 -2.10 17.35
C LEU A 350 1.87 -2.61 18.27
N HIS A 351 1.39 -1.75 19.16
CA HIS A 351 0.21 -2.08 19.99
C HIS A 351 -1.11 -1.97 19.21
N GLU A 352 -1.15 -1.08 18.22
CA GLU A 352 -2.30 -0.85 17.36
C GLU A 352 -1.87 -0.25 16.02
N ILE A 353 -2.78 -0.25 15.05
CA ILE A 353 -2.64 0.53 13.82
C ILE A 353 -3.31 1.89 14.05
N SER A 354 -2.49 2.92 14.25
CA SER A 354 -2.93 4.30 14.39
C SER A 354 -1.92 5.24 13.74
N ALA A 355 -2.34 6.46 13.40
CA ALA A 355 -1.47 7.45 12.77
C ALA A 355 -0.21 7.72 13.62
N SER A 356 -0.36 7.78 14.96
CA SER A 356 0.77 7.93 15.88
C SER A 356 1.68 6.70 15.94
N SER A 357 1.11 5.48 15.94
CA SER A 357 1.92 4.26 15.95
C SER A 357 2.74 4.11 14.66
N LEU A 358 2.15 4.44 13.51
CA LEU A 358 2.83 4.41 12.21
C LEU A 358 3.85 5.55 12.06
N HIS A 359 3.58 6.73 12.61
CA HIS A 359 4.58 7.81 12.72
C HIS A 359 5.81 7.35 13.53
N ASN A 360 5.59 6.76 14.71
CA ASN A 360 6.67 6.24 15.55
C ASN A 360 7.46 5.11 14.87
N LEU A 361 6.82 4.32 14.00
CA LEU A 361 7.52 3.36 13.16
C LEU A 361 8.37 4.08 12.10
N ALA A 362 7.80 5.06 11.40
CA ALA A 362 8.51 5.83 10.38
C ALA A 362 9.76 6.52 10.94
N ASP A 363 9.69 7.12 12.13
CA ASP A 363 10.84 7.76 12.77
C ASP A 363 12.01 6.79 13.00
N LYS A 364 11.72 5.52 13.31
CA LYS A 364 12.74 4.47 13.50
C LYS A 364 13.38 3.98 12.19
N LEU A 365 12.85 4.39 11.04
CA LEU A 365 13.42 4.05 9.72
C LEU A 365 14.57 4.98 9.33
N ARG A 366 14.82 6.06 10.09
CA ARG A 366 15.97 6.94 9.90
C ARG A 366 17.22 6.21 10.40
N ILE A 367 18.15 5.85 9.51
CA ILE A 367 19.40 5.19 9.91
C ILE A 367 20.24 6.17 10.75
N GLY A 368 20.26 5.98 12.08
CA GLY A 368 21.09 6.78 13.01
C GLY A 368 21.77 5.94 14.10
N THR A 369 21.20 4.79 14.45
CA THR A 369 21.67 3.86 15.48
C THR A 369 21.60 2.40 14.99
N PRO A 370 22.34 1.44 15.60
CA PRO A 370 22.28 0.03 15.21
C PRO A 370 20.86 -0.58 15.29
N GLN A 371 20.06 -0.12 16.25
CA GLN A 371 18.66 -0.53 16.40
C GLN A 371 17.81 -0.02 15.24
N GLU A 372 17.92 1.27 14.88
CA GLU A 372 17.20 1.84 13.73
C GLU A 372 17.63 1.19 12.41
N THR A 373 18.92 0.91 12.23
CA THR A 373 19.42 0.13 11.09
C THR A 373 18.73 -1.24 11.00
N THR A 374 18.55 -1.93 12.11
CA THR A 374 17.87 -3.23 12.13
C THR A 374 16.39 -3.12 11.76
N VAL A 375 15.69 -2.10 12.29
CA VAL A 375 14.27 -1.86 11.95
C VAL A 375 14.12 -1.47 10.49
N PHE A 376 15.04 -0.66 9.96
CA PHE A 376 15.04 -0.27 8.57
C PHE A 376 15.29 -1.46 7.63
N TYR A 377 16.23 -2.35 7.91
CA TYR A 377 16.41 -3.56 7.10
C TYR A 377 15.21 -4.51 7.19
N LYS A 378 14.56 -4.60 8.36
CA LYS A 378 13.27 -5.31 8.48
C LYS A 378 12.19 -4.70 7.57
N TYR A 379 12.12 -3.38 7.51
CA TYR A 379 11.20 -2.65 6.64
C TYR A 379 11.53 -2.89 5.16
N LEU A 380 12.79 -2.74 4.74
CA LEU A 380 13.19 -2.98 3.35
C LEU A 380 12.89 -4.40 2.89
N ARG A 381 13.11 -5.40 3.77
CA ARG A 381 12.77 -6.78 3.48
C ARG A 381 11.26 -6.96 3.24
N ALA A 382 10.41 -6.28 4.01
CA ALA A 382 8.96 -6.30 3.78
C ALA A 382 8.59 -5.52 2.51
N TYR A 383 9.22 -4.36 2.28
CA TYR A 383 9.00 -3.47 1.13
C TYR A 383 9.15 -4.20 -0.21
N SER A 384 10.12 -5.10 -0.33
CA SER A 384 10.32 -5.98 -1.50
C SER A 384 9.66 -7.36 -1.38
N VAL A 385 8.85 -7.59 -0.34
CA VAL A 385 8.17 -8.87 -0.07
C VAL A 385 9.17 -10.04 -0.03
N ARG A 386 10.29 -9.83 0.67
CA ARG A 386 11.44 -10.75 0.77
C ARG A 386 12.15 -11.04 -0.55
N HIS A 387 11.92 -10.26 -1.60
CA HIS A 387 12.78 -10.33 -2.76
C HIS A 387 14.15 -9.76 -2.40
N ASP A 388 15.18 -10.59 -2.52
CA ASP A 388 16.56 -10.22 -2.25
C ASP A 388 17.11 -9.43 -3.45
N SER A 389 17.10 -8.10 -3.36
CA SER A 389 17.77 -7.25 -4.34
C SER A 389 19.21 -7.02 -3.89
N SER A 390 20.16 -7.15 -4.83
CA SER A 390 21.57 -6.84 -4.59
C SER A 390 21.86 -5.33 -4.39
N GLU A 391 20.81 -4.50 -4.32
CA GLU A 391 20.92 -3.06 -4.18
C GLU A 391 21.07 -2.71 -2.70
N ASN A 392 22.30 -2.37 -2.31
CA ASN A 392 22.58 -1.88 -0.97
C ASN A 392 21.93 -0.49 -0.78
N CYS A 393 20.93 -0.43 0.11
CA CYS A 393 20.30 0.83 0.52
C CYS A 393 21.08 1.43 1.71
N ASP A 394 21.68 2.59 1.48
CA ASP A 394 22.46 3.34 2.47
C ASP A 394 21.60 4.33 3.28
N GLY A 395 22.25 5.21 4.05
CA GLY A 395 21.58 6.24 4.85
C GLY A 395 20.73 7.22 4.02
N ALA A 396 21.17 7.56 2.80
CA ALA A 396 20.42 8.44 1.91
C ALA A 396 19.15 7.77 1.39
N CYS A 397 19.28 6.50 0.98
CA CYS A 397 18.15 5.68 0.56
C CYS A 397 17.13 5.48 1.70
N ALA A 398 17.59 5.24 2.94
CA ALA A 398 16.70 5.16 4.10
C ALA A 398 15.95 6.45 4.38
N HIS A 399 16.65 7.58 4.30
CA HIS A 399 16.03 8.89 4.48
C HIS A 399 15.01 9.19 3.38
N GLN A 400 15.25 8.74 2.14
CA GLN A 400 14.28 8.87 1.06
C GLN A 400 12.98 8.09 1.35
N HIS A 401 13.07 6.87 1.88
CA HIS A 401 11.89 6.12 2.33
C HIS A 401 11.15 6.85 3.47
N PHE A 402 11.88 7.37 4.46
CA PHE A 402 11.30 8.20 5.51
C PHE A 402 10.52 9.38 4.92
N CYS A 403 11.12 10.15 4.01
CA CYS A 403 10.47 11.27 3.34
C CYS A 403 9.23 10.85 2.55
N ALA A 404 9.27 9.73 1.83
CA ALA A 404 8.12 9.22 1.08
C ALA A 404 6.94 8.85 1.99
N ILE A 405 7.24 8.37 3.21
CA ILE A 405 6.23 7.99 4.21
C ILE A 405 5.63 9.24 4.90
N THR A 406 6.45 10.24 5.21
CA THR A 406 6.04 11.36 6.09
C THR A 406 5.79 12.69 5.39
N CYS A 407 6.34 12.91 4.20
CA CYS A 407 6.28 14.19 3.49
C CYS A 407 5.49 14.02 2.20
N LEU A 408 4.16 14.06 2.30
CA LEU A 408 3.28 13.73 1.16
C LEU A 408 2.98 14.91 0.24
N GLU A 409 3.29 16.14 0.63
CA GLU A 409 3.23 17.28 -0.28
C GLU A 409 4.49 17.28 -1.16
N HIS A 410 4.34 17.42 -2.47
CA HIS A 410 5.44 17.30 -3.44
C HIS A 410 6.65 18.20 -3.13
N LEU A 411 6.40 19.45 -2.74
CA LEU A 411 7.46 20.38 -2.36
C LEU A 411 8.15 19.95 -1.04
N ALA A 412 7.37 19.50 -0.07
CA ALA A 412 7.90 19.03 1.22
C ALA A 412 8.72 17.74 1.07
N TYR A 413 8.27 16.81 0.22
CA TYR A 413 9.03 15.60 -0.13
C TYR A 413 10.41 15.98 -0.70
N ARG A 414 10.43 16.85 -1.71
CA ARG A 414 11.67 17.29 -2.35
C ARG A 414 12.63 17.93 -1.35
N GLN A 415 12.13 18.87 -0.54
CA GLN A 415 12.92 19.51 0.51
C GLN A 415 13.44 18.51 1.54
N CYS A 416 12.64 17.52 1.92
CA CYS A 416 13.04 16.46 2.86
C CYS A 416 14.20 15.64 2.30
N VAL A 417 14.12 15.21 1.03
CA VAL A 417 15.18 14.42 0.38
C VAL A 417 16.45 15.25 0.19
N GLU A 418 16.34 16.51 -0.24
CA GLU A 418 17.48 17.43 -0.45
C GLU A 418 18.22 17.79 0.85
N ALA A 419 17.51 17.86 1.98
CA ALA A 419 18.12 18.15 3.28
C ALA A 419 19.15 17.08 3.69
N ALA A 420 18.90 15.80 3.38
CA ALA A 420 19.86 14.73 3.63
C ALA A 420 21.08 14.80 2.70
N ALA A 421 20.87 15.07 1.40
CA ALA A 421 21.97 15.26 0.47
C ALA A 421 22.90 16.40 0.91
N SER A 422 22.32 17.49 1.42
CA SER A 422 23.06 18.64 1.94
C SER A 422 23.85 18.30 3.22
N ALA A 423 23.26 17.51 4.13
CA ALA A 423 23.93 17.08 5.35
C ALA A 423 25.07 16.09 5.09
N LEU A 424 24.91 15.16 4.13
CA LEU A 424 25.95 14.23 3.69
C LEU A 424 27.11 14.96 3.00
N ALA A 425 26.81 15.94 2.14
CA ALA A 425 27.83 16.77 1.49
C ALA A 425 28.65 17.58 2.54
N ALA A 426 27.97 18.19 3.53
CA ALA A 426 28.63 18.93 4.60
C ALA A 426 29.51 18.06 5.52
N ALA A 427 29.18 16.77 5.68
CA ALA A 427 30.00 15.82 6.43
C ALA A 427 31.26 15.37 5.66
N GLY A 428 31.17 15.29 4.33
CA GLY A 428 32.28 14.93 3.43
C GLY A 428 33.35 16.00 3.27
N ASP A 429 32.99 17.28 3.46
CA ASP A 429 33.90 18.44 3.35
C ASP A 429 34.70 18.74 4.63
N THR A 430 34.76 17.81 5.59
CA THR A 430 35.72 17.90 6.69
C THR A 430 37.14 17.62 6.18
N ALA A 431 37.78 18.66 5.64
CA ALA A 431 39.21 18.68 5.36
C ALA A 431 40.00 18.20 6.59
N PRO A 432 41.12 17.46 6.43
CA PRO A 432 41.94 17.07 7.57
C PRO A 432 42.40 18.35 8.27
N LEU A 433 42.03 18.50 9.53
CA LEU A 433 42.63 19.48 10.45
C LEU A 433 44.14 19.29 10.37
N VAL A 434 44.82 20.15 9.63
CA VAL A 434 46.26 20.34 9.72
C VAL A 434 46.50 20.77 11.15
N THR A 435 46.95 19.81 11.96
CA THR A 435 47.35 20.06 13.34
C THR A 435 48.59 20.95 13.27
N SER A 436 48.37 22.24 13.49
CA SER A 436 49.42 23.19 13.84
C SER A 436 50.25 22.58 14.97
N SER A 437 51.54 22.36 14.69
CA SER A 437 52.51 21.83 15.64
C SER A 437 52.63 22.77 16.84
N PHE A 438 51.90 22.48 17.91
CA PHE A 438 52.17 23.06 19.22
C PHE A 438 53.50 22.54 19.72
N PHE A 439 54.49 23.44 19.76
CA PHE A 439 55.78 23.27 20.43
C PHE A 439 55.55 22.75 21.86
N LYS A 440 56.01 21.53 22.14
CA LYS A 440 56.05 20.96 23.49
C LYS A 440 57.13 21.69 24.30
N LEU A 441 56.72 22.45 25.31
CA LEU A 441 57.62 22.96 26.35
C LEU A 441 57.74 21.89 27.44
N THR A 442 58.82 21.13 27.42
CA THR A 442 59.13 20.09 28.41
C THR A 442 59.68 20.74 29.68
N VAL A 443 58.94 20.69 30.79
CA VAL A 443 59.46 21.03 32.13
C VAL A 443 60.03 19.77 32.77
N LEU A 444 61.35 19.75 32.96
CA LEU A 444 62.09 18.68 33.60
C LEU A 444 62.06 18.90 35.12
N VAL A 445 61.39 18.02 35.87
CA VAL A 445 61.45 17.99 37.34
C VAL A 445 62.27 16.77 37.75
N THR A 446 63.49 17.01 38.22
CA THR A 446 64.38 16.00 38.79
C THR A 446 64.09 15.84 40.29
N PHE A 447 63.62 14.67 40.68
CA PHE A 447 63.60 14.21 42.07
C PHE A 447 64.94 13.52 42.38
N VAL A 448 65.69 14.04 43.36
CA VAL A 448 66.84 13.35 43.95
C VAL A 448 66.44 12.89 45.34
N LEU A 449 66.42 11.56 45.53
CA LEU A 449 66.26 10.90 46.82
C LEU A 449 67.58 10.95 47.61
N LEU A 450 67.48 11.31 48.88
CA LEU A 450 68.53 11.15 49.89
C LEU A 450 68.77 9.67 50.22
N LEU A 451 70.04 9.28 50.31
CA LEU A 451 70.52 8.17 51.12
C LEU A 451 71.82 8.59 51.82
N ILE A 452 71.71 8.72 53.15
CA ILE A 452 72.72 8.77 54.23
C ILE A 452 73.67 9.98 54.24
#